data_AF-A0A383V909-F1
#
_entry.id   AF-A0A383V909-F1
#
_cell.length_a   1.000
_cell.length_b   1.000
_cell.length_c   1.000
_cell.angle_alpha   90.00
_cell.angle_beta   90.00
_cell.angle_gamma   90.00
#
_symmetry.space_group_name_H-M   'P 1'
#
loop_
_entity.id
_entity.type
_entity.pdbx_description
1 polymer ?
#
loop_
_entity_poly.entity_id
_entity_poly.type
_entity_poly.pdbx_seq_one_letter_code
_entity_poly.pdbx_strand_id
1 'polypeptide(L)'
;MYFKHHGTSSRCRFVLFSAAASLLLLTQAVHARRPKITGLAGAELLSSTNTRLLSSTPTSSVVLNSSVVQPGAAAAAAAAQQAAAAAAVQELASQLPNFRLRQSDLNEAFLPTQVYPIERGSCGNWMESYSALHRDVLTGRRPPRFSIFRQPHNGLTDRLVSSISVFLHALLTDRAFLFDWSGQHSLWDALRSSFIDWRYDRDSPPERGVPAEQQLLLDFMGANGQGDHRGPEHAVFYKWFTDTQLQDVGSNASVLIWSVNRGLVWKAATSNSHIKQRLRSMGFNPVNIFGCLFDFLYRPTPAAMARVAPLLPQLLDPSIFKIGLQIRTGDEHLAGGKPAKQFEDAFEWFHCARVAEHTWKPPGQQSVWFLLTDSPGIRRGAARYLGKQVATLADALLGHTLHAPAGAKGKAAAILGLAAAETWLFSLMDVHVISQLSGFGRVGAMMAGGWGHIIQLPAGMWSLAGYEANLTYLARPGGSGAAEADNATQRAMMDAGQCNSPSQAAGPAFCWPEEPPGPPPAMDGSSPMSLKMRHLCSKATPMQEVVMAHTGARRRG
;
A
#
# COMPACT_ATOMS: atom_id res chain seq x y z
N MET A 1 -44.06 -35.21 25.63
CA MET A 1 -42.81 -34.68 26.20
C MET A 1 -43.06 -33.25 26.67
N TYR A 2 -42.65 -32.95 27.89
CA TYR A 2 -43.08 -31.85 28.78
C TYR A 2 -42.49 -30.46 28.42
N PHE A 3 -43.33 -29.40 28.56
CA PHE A 3 -43.15 -28.01 29.10
C PHE A 3 -41.74 -27.33 29.11
N LYS A 4 -41.51 -26.00 29.05
CA LYS A 4 -42.25 -24.79 29.48
C LYS A 4 -41.54 -23.47 29.02
N HIS A 5 -42.28 -22.38 29.17
CA HIS A 5 -42.07 -20.92 28.97
C HIS A 5 -40.80 -20.17 29.45
N HIS A 6 -40.61 -19.01 28.79
CA HIS A 6 -40.19 -17.64 29.20
C HIS A 6 -39.16 -17.37 30.32
N GLY A 7 -38.30 -16.38 30.08
CA GLY A 7 -37.79 -15.52 31.17
C GLY A 7 -36.52 -14.72 30.85
N THR A 8 -36.67 -13.42 30.65
CA THR A 8 -35.65 -12.36 30.58
C THR A 8 -34.79 -12.23 31.84
N SER A 9 -33.47 -11.99 31.70
CA SER A 9 -32.73 -10.88 32.35
C SER A 9 -31.21 -11.07 32.24
N SER A 10 -30.56 -10.25 31.43
CA SER A 10 -29.09 -10.15 31.42
C SER A 10 -28.67 -9.14 32.48
N ARG A 11 -28.21 -9.62 33.63
CA ARG A 11 -27.59 -8.79 34.67
C ARG A 11 -26.14 -8.49 34.29
N CYS A 12 -25.81 -7.20 34.17
CA CYS A 12 -24.44 -6.70 34.23
C CYS A 12 -23.77 -7.18 35.52
N ARG A 13 -22.65 -7.92 35.40
CA ARG A 13 -21.72 -8.16 36.51
C ARG A 13 -20.62 -7.10 36.45
N PHE A 14 -20.72 -6.11 37.33
CA PHE A 14 -19.57 -5.31 37.73
C PHE A 14 -18.66 -6.19 38.59
N VAL A 15 -17.41 -6.34 38.17
CA VAL A 15 -16.35 -6.92 39.00
C VAL A 15 -15.55 -5.74 39.57
N LEU A 16 -15.85 -5.39 40.82
CA LEU A 16 -15.05 -4.49 41.64
C LEU A 16 -13.92 -5.30 42.27
N PHE A 17 -12.67 -4.99 41.93
CA PHE A 17 -11.52 -5.41 42.74
C PHE A 17 -11.26 -4.36 43.81
N SER A 18 -11.65 -4.69 45.04
CA SER A 18 -11.26 -3.98 46.25
C SER A 18 -9.92 -4.52 46.73
N ALA A 19 -8.87 -3.70 46.72
CA ALA A 19 -7.65 -3.97 47.47
C ALA A 19 -7.55 -2.96 48.61
N ALA A 20 -7.87 -3.45 49.81
CA ALA A 20 -7.53 -2.80 51.07
C ALA A 20 -6.12 -3.24 51.47
N ALA A 21 -5.24 -2.29 51.82
CA ALA A 21 -4.11 -2.53 52.70
C ALA A 21 -3.59 -1.22 53.30
N SER A 22 -3.97 -1.03 54.57
CA SER A 22 -3.14 -0.65 55.72
C SER A 22 -2.21 0.56 55.65
N LEU A 23 -2.66 1.58 56.39
CA LEU A 23 -1.88 2.62 57.04
C LEU A 23 -1.05 2.02 58.20
N LEU A 24 0.26 2.28 58.27
CA LEU A 24 0.94 2.49 59.56
C LEU A 24 2.29 3.21 59.39
N LEU A 25 2.47 4.16 60.30
CA LEU A 25 3.48 5.19 60.45
C LEU A 25 4.93 4.72 60.48
N LEU A 26 5.83 5.55 59.95
CA LEU A 26 7.10 5.85 60.60
C LEU A 26 7.57 7.26 60.22
N THR A 27 7.60 8.12 61.23
CA THR A 27 8.29 9.40 61.26
C THR A 27 9.79 9.17 61.32
N GLN A 28 10.58 9.95 60.58
CA GLN A 28 11.75 10.65 61.11
C GLN A 28 12.30 11.65 60.09
N ALA A 29 12.46 12.88 60.59
CA ALA A 29 13.11 13.99 59.95
C ALA A 29 14.63 13.88 60.11
N VAL A 30 15.41 14.20 59.08
CA VAL A 30 16.81 14.65 59.23
C VAL A 30 17.10 15.78 58.24
N HIS A 31 17.82 16.76 58.78
CA HIS A 31 18.23 18.06 58.28
C HIS A 31 19.02 18.10 56.96
N ALA A 32 18.73 19.18 56.21
CA ALA A 32 19.65 20.16 55.62
C ALA A 32 20.93 19.73 54.89
N ARG A 33 21.09 20.21 53.64
CA ARG A 33 22.16 21.15 53.25
C ARG A 33 21.94 21.70 51.83
N ARG A 34 21.92 23.03 51.73
CA ARG A 34 22.10 23.82 50.48
C ARG A 34 23.59 23.98 50.17
N PRO A 35 23.94 24.24 48.90
CA PRO A 35 24.89 25.31 48.58
C PRO A 35 24.22 26.32 47.64
N LYS A 36 24.07 27.60 48.04
CA LYS A 36 24.97 28.72 47.75
C LYS A 36 25.43 28.79 46.29
N ILE A 37 24.70 29.56 45.49
CA ILE A 37 25.16 30.17 44.25
C ILE A 37 25.47 31.64 44.57
N THR A 38 26.74 31.99 44.48
CA THR A 38 27.27 33.35 44.27
C THR A 38 27.77 33.35 42.83
N GLY A 39 27.33 34.18 41.89
CA GLY A 39 27.24 35.64 41.96
C GLY A 39 28.54 36.21 41.39
N LEU A 40 28.52 36.68 40.13
CA LEU A 40 29.38 37.75 39.64
C LEU A 40 28.79 38.35 38.36
N ALA A 41 28.83 39.67 38.34
CA ALA A 41 28.17 40.59 37.42
C ALA A 41 29.19 41.31 36.53
N GLY A 42 28.66 41.97 35.49
CA GLY A 42 29.28 43.06 34.73
C GLY A 42 30.14 42.61 33.55
N ALA A 43 30.25 43.32 32.43
CA ALA A 43 29.61 44.49 31.81
C ALA A 43 30.39 44.72 30.48
N GLU A 44 29.94 45.68 29.66
CA GLU A 44 30.54 46.19 28.40
C GLU A 44 30.19 45.38 27.13
N LEU A 45 29.35 45.83 26.18
CA LEU A 45 29.05 47.16 25.62
C LEU A 45 30.20 47.71 24.75
N LEU A 46 30.31 47.21 23.52
CA LEU A 46 30.88 47.97 22.41
C LEU A 46 30.07 47.76 21.12
N SER A 47 29.71 48.91 20.55
CA SER A 47 28.99 49.11 19.31
C SER A 47 29.89 48.78 18.11
N SER A 48 29.34 48.16 17.08
CA SER A 48 29.75 48.52 15.71
C SER A 48 28.60 48.30 14.74
N THR A 49 28.06 49.43 14.31
CA THR A 49 27.24 49.62 13.11
C THR A 49 27.90 49.05 11.87
N ASN A 50 27.19 48.22 11.11
CA ASN A 50 27.42 48.08 9.67
C ASN A 50 26.08 47.95 8.94
N THR A 51 25.56 49.11 8.57
CA THR A 51 24.44 49.32 7.68
C THR A 51 24.89 48.95 6.26
N ARG A 52 24.51 47.78 5.74
CA ARG A 52 24.52 47.53 4.29
C ARG A 52 23.11 47.78 3.75
N LEU A 53 22.98 48.90 3.04
CA LEU A 53 21.89 49.17 2.12
C LEU A 53 21.81 48.03 1.10
N LEU A 54 20.69 47.31 1.09
CA LEU A 54 20.24 46.56 -0.09
C LEU A 54 19.23 47.43 -0.81
N SER A 55 19.68 48.01 -1.92
CA SER A 55 18.84 48.72 -2.87
C SER A 55 17.82 47.75 -3.48
N SER A 56 16.54 48.08 -3.30
CA SER A 56 15.42 47.48 -4.00
C SER A 56 15.55 47.72 -5.50
N THR A 57 15.76 46.67 -6.29
CA THR A 57 15.53 46.69 -7.74
C THR A 57 14.05 46.45 -8.03
N PRO A 58 13.48 47.11 -9.06
CA PRO A 58 12.07 46.98 -9.38
C PRO A 58 11.77 45.62 -10.00
N THR A 59 10.65 45.04 -9.59
CA THR A 59 10.03 43.84 -10.16
C THR A 59 9.65 44.10 -11.62
N SER A 60 10.53 43.68 -12.53
CA SER A 60 10.17 43.47 -13.93
C SER A 60 9.23 42.28 -14.02
N SER A 61 7.98 42.53 -14.40
CA SER A 61 7.02 41.51 -14.81
C SER A 61 7.55 40.76 -16.03
N VAL A 62 8.18 39.61 -15.80
CA VAL A 62 8.50 38.66 -16.86
C VAL A 62 7.20 38.03 -17.33
N VAL A 63 6.68 38.55 -18.44
CA VAL A 63 5.73 37.84 -19.29
C VAL A 63 6.44 36.57 -19.75
N LEU A 64 6.01 35.41 -19.26
CA LEU A 64 6.45 34.11 -19.76
C LEU A 64 6.00 33.99 -21.21
N ASN A 65 6.90 34.37 -22.11
CA ASN A 65 6.77 34.11 -23.53
C ASN A 65 6.83 32.58 -23.69
N SER A 66 5.73 31.96 -24.09
CA SER A 66 5.65 30.54 -24.43
C SER A 66 6.38 30.29 -25.75
N SER A 67 7.69 30.51 -25.75
CA SER A 67 8.57 30.17 -26.86
C SER A 67 8.77 28.66 -26.88
N VAL A 68 8.29 28.07 -27.96
CA VAL A 68 8.58 26.75 -28.52
C VAL A 68 9.86 26.13 -27.92
N VAL A 69 9.69 25.22 -26.96
CA VAL A 69 10.77 24.29 -26.59
C VAL A 69 11.07 23.48 -27.85
N GLN A 70 12.27 23.62 -28.41
CA GLN A 70 12.67 22.84 -29.58
C GLN A 70 12.47 21.35 -29.27
N PRO A 71 11.81 20.57 -30.13
CA PRO A 71 11.50 19.16 -29.90
C PRO A 71 12.71 18.31 -29.48
N GLY A 72 13.91 18.69 -29.91
CA GLY A 72 15.16 18.01 -29.55
C GLY A 72 15.59 18.15 -28.09
N ALA A 73 15.26 19.26 -27.41
CA ALA A 73 15.71 19.49 -26.03
C ALA A 73 14.97 18.61 -25.02
N ALA A 74 13.66 18.42 -25.21
CA ALA A 74 12.86 17.52 -24.38
C ALA A 74 13.26 16.04 -24.58
N ALA A 75 13.50 15.63 -25.83
CA ALA A 75 13.98 14.29 -26.14
C ALA A 75 15.37 14.01 -25.56
N ALA A 76 16.30 14.97 -25.64
CA ALA A 76 17.63 14.85 -25.04
C ALA A 76 17.58 14.78 -23.50
N ALA A 77 16.71 15.57 -22.86
CA ALA A 77 16.51 15.51 -21.42
C ALA A 77 15.92 14.17 -20.96
N ALA A 78 14.95 13.64 -21.69
CA ALA A 78 14.38 12.31 -21.44
C ALA A 78 15.43 11.20 -21.61
N ALA A 79 16.24 11.25 -22.67
CA ALA A 79 17.33 10.31 -22.91
C ALA A 79 18.40 10.36 -21.80
N ALA A 80 18.75 11.55 -21.32
CA ALA A 80 19.69 11.72 -20.21
C ALA A 80 19.14 11.16 -18.89
N GLN A 81 17.85 11.38 -18.58
CA GLN A 81 17.18 10.78 -17.42
C GLN A 81 17.14 9.25 -17.52
N GLN A 82 16.87 8.71 -18.71
CA GLN A 82 16.89 7.26 -18.96
C GLN A 82 18.27 6.65 -18.73
N ALA A 83 19.33 7.27 -19.27
CA ALA A 83 20.70 6.81 -19.08
C ALA A 83 21.13 6.84 -17.61
N ALA A 84 20.76 7.91 -16.87
CA ALA A 84 21.04 8.02 -15.44
C ALA A 84 20.33 6.94 -14.62
N ALA A 85 19.06 6.67 -14.90
CA ALA A 85 18.31 5.62 -14.23
C ALA A 85 18.90 4.23 -14.52
N ALA A 86 19.24 3.93 -15.78
CA ALA A 86 19.84 2.66 -16.18
C ALA A 86 21.17 2.40 -15.45
N ALA A 87 22.05 3.40 -15.37
CA ALA A 87 23.31 3.31 -14.64
C ALA A 87 23.07 3.04 -13.14
N ALA A 88 22.06 3.69 -12.56
CA ALA A 88 21.75 3.55 -11.15
C ALA A 88 21.13 2.18 -10.80
N VAL A 89 20.38 1.59 -11.73
CA VAL A 89 19.89 0.20 -11.64
C VAL A 89 21.04 -0.80 -11.74
N GLN A 90 21.99 -0.58 -12.63
CA GLN A 90 23.16 -1.45 -12.79
C GLN A 90 24.05 -1.41 -11.54
N GLU A 91 24.24 -0.23 -10.94
CA GLU A 91 24.95 -0.07 -9.67
C GLU A 91 24.23 -0.76 -8.51
N LEU A 92 22.91 -0.60 -8.42
CA LEU A 92 22.12 -1.30 -7.41
C LEU A 92 22.25 -2.82 -7.55
N ALA A 93 22.17 -3.34 -8.78
CA ALA A 93 22.29 -4.76 -9.07
C ALA A 93 23.67 -5.31 -8.68
N SER A 94 24.73 -4.52 -8.81
CA SER A 94 26.10 -4.91 -8.42
C SER A 94 26.29 -4.91 -6.90
N GLN A 95 25.64 -3.99 -6.18
CA GLN A 95 25.74 -3.84 -4.72
C GLN A 95 24.92 -4.87 -3.95
N LEU A 96 23.74 -5.25 -4.47
CA LEU A 96 22.78 -6.12 -3.78
C LEU A 96 23.35 -7.45 -3.25
N PRO A 97 24.21 -8.21 -3.97
CA PRO A 97 24.74 -9.47 -3.48
C PRO A 97 25.65 -9.35 -2.25
N ASN A 98 26.33 -8.21 -2.10
CA ASN A 98 27.32 -7.99 -1.03
C ASN A 98 26.81 -7.05 0.07
N PHE A 99 25.59 -6.53 -0.06
CA PHE A 99 25.05 -5.54 0.86
C PHE A 99 24.77 -6.17 2.23
N ARG A 100 25.48 -5.69 3.26
CA ARG A 100 25.19 -5.99 4.67
C ARG A 100 24.69 -4.72 5.36
N LEU A 101 23.48 -4.81 5.89
CA LEU A 101 22.81 -3.67 6.52
C LEU A 101 23.45 -3.37 7.88
N ARG A 102 24.17 -2.25 8.00
CA ARG A 102 24.63 -1.73 9.30
C ARG A 102 23.56 -0.78 9.85
N GLN A 103 23.51 -0.62 11.18
CA GLN A 103 22.58 0.31 11.85
C GLN A 103 22.71 1.75 11.31
N SER A 104 23.92 2.17 10.92
CA SER A 104 24.21 3.45 10.27
C SER A 104 23.52 3.62 8.92
N ASP A 105 23.32 2.52 8.19
CA ASP A 105 22.82 2.51 6.82
C ASP A 105 21.27 2.60 6.78
N LEU A 106 20.62 2.56 7.95
CA LEU A 106 19.16 2.75 8.08
C LEU A 106 18.71 4.12 7.56
N ASN A 107 19.57 5.13 7.64
CA ASN A 107 19.27 6.51 7.27
C ASN A 107 19.71 6.90 5.85
N GLU A 108 20.44 6.02 5.13
CA GLU A 108 20.87 6.30 3.76
C GLU A 108 19.87 5.77 2.72
N ALA A 109 19.63 6.59 1.70
CA ALA A 109 18.84 6.19 0.54
C ALA A 109 19.59 5.09 -0.21
N PHE A 110 19.10 3.85 -0.07
CA PHE A 110 19.70 2.68 -0.71
C PHE A 110 19.37 2.59 -2.21
N LEU A 111 18.25 3.19 -2.62
CA LEU A 111 17.86 3.28 -4.03
C LEU A 111 18.10 4.71 -4.52
N PRO A 112 18.44 4.90 -5.80
CA PRO A 112 18.53 6.22 -6.41
C PRO A 112 17.22 6.98 -6.20
N THR A 113 17.29 8.29 -6.01
CA THR A 113 16.11 9.11 -5.71
C THR A 113 15.04 9.08 -6.80
N GLN A 114 15.41 8.76 -8.04
CA GLN A 114 14.50 8.62 -9.18
C GLN A 114 13.67 7.32 -9.16
N VAL A 115 14.03 6.34 -8.32
CA VAL A 115 13.35 5.02 -8.27
C VAL A 115 12.21 5.02 -7.25
N TYR A 116 11.99 6.11 -6.53
CA TYR A 116 10.90 6.18 -5.57
C TYR A 116 9.59 6.50 -6.29
N PRO A 117 8.49 5.74 -6.01
CA PRO A 117 7.20 5.85 -6.71
C PRO A 117 6.54 7.23 -6.57
N ILE A 118 7.01 8.04 -5.64
CA ILE A 118 6.51 9.39 -5.42
C ILE A 118 7.70 10.32 -5.54
N GLU A 119 7.61 11.26 -6.47
CA GLU A 119 8.52 12.39 -6.48
C GLU A 119 8.42 13.08 -5.12
N ARG A 120 9.51 13.02 -4.33
CA ARG A 120 9.56 13.56 -2.97
C ARG A 120 9.09 15.02 -2.88
N GLY A 121 9.15 15.78 -3.99
CA GLY A 121 8.65 17.15 -4.10
C GLY A 121 7.12 17.29 -3.95
N SER A 122 6.35 16.23 -4.15
CA SER A 122 4.89 16.27 -4.02
C SER A 122 4.39 16.08 -2.59
N CYS A 123 5.25 15.65 -1.65
CA CYS A 123 4.84 15.30 -0.28
C CYS A 123 4.93 16.45 0.73
N GLY A 124 5.33 17.66 0.34
CA GLY A 124 5.53 18.78 1.25
C GLY A 124 6.76 18.64 2.16
N ASN A 125 6.82 19.45 3.23
CA ASN A 125 8.01 19.60 4.10
C ASN A 125 7.83 19.10 5.54
N TRP A 126 6.72 18.41 5.85
CA TRP A 126 6.41 17.94 7.21
C TRP A 126 7.35 16.83 7.69
N MET A 127 7.98 16.09 6.77
CA MET A 127 8.79 14.89 7.06
C MET A 127 9.94 15.19 8.01
N GLU A 128 10.74 16.23 7.75
CA GLU A 128 11.87 16.61 8.61
C GLU A 128 11.41 17.05 10.01
N SER A 129 10.34 17.87 10.07
CA SER A 129 9.78 18.36 11.33
C SER A 129 9.26 17.21 12.19
N TYR A 130 8.56 16.26 11.57
CA TYR A 130 8.05 15.10 12.28
C TYR A 130 9.17 14.13 12.69
N SER A 131 10.20 13.92 11.86
CA SER A 131 11.39 13.14 12.22
C SER A 131 12.11 13.71 13.45
N ALA A 132 12.24 15.03 13.52
CA ALA A 132 12.82 15.70 14.69
C ALA A 132 11.94 15.49 15.94
N LEU A 133 10.63 15.71 15.81
CA LEU A 133 9.65 15.49 16.89
C LEU A 133 9.72 14.06 17.42
N HIS A 134 9.69 13.07 16.53
CA HIS A 134 9.68 11.65 16.87
C HIS A 134 10.94 11.28 17.67
N ARG A 135 12.12 11.65 17.17
CA ARG A 135 13.39 11.46 17.88
C ARG A 135 13.41 12.17 19.23
N ASP A 136 12.89 13.38 19.32
CA ASP A 136 12.87 14.14 20.57
C ASP A 136 12.00 13.48 21.64
N VAL A 137 10.85 12.91 21.25
CA VAL A 137 9.99 12.14 22.16
C VAL A 137 10.70 10.86 22.61
N LEU A 138 11.31 10.11 21.68
CA LEU A 138 12.04 8.86 22.03
C LEU A 138 13.25 9.10 22.94
N THR A 139 13.92 10.25 22.79
CA THR A 139 15.12 10.60 23.58
C THR A 139 14.80 11.38 24.85
N GLY A 140 13.52 11.61 25.16
CA GLY A 140 13.09 12.36 26.35
C GLY A 140 13.35 13.87 26.28
N ARG A 141 13.69 14.41 25.10
CA ARG A 141 13.84 15.87 24.87
C ARG A 141 12.50 16.58 24.75
N ARG A 142 11.40 15.83 24.56
CA ARG A 142 10.01 16.30 24.61
C ARG A 142 9.17 15.41 25.53
N PRO A 143 8.03 15.92 26.05
CA PRO A 143 7.11 15.11 26.84
C PRO A 143 6.71 13.82 26.12
N PRO A 144 6.57 12.69 26.85
CA PRO A 144 6.25 11.40 26.26
C PRO A 144 4.81 11.40 25.71
N ARG A 145 4.68 11.54 24.39
CA ARG A 145 3.39 11.43 23.69
C ARG A 145 3.50 10.37 22.60
N PHE A 146 2.80 9.26 22.78
CA PHE A 146 2.90 8.09 21.90
C PHE A 146 1.59 7.77 21.20
N SER A 147 1.71 7.26 19.97
CA SER A 147 0.62 6.65 19.21
C SER A 147 1.08 5.28 18.73
N ILE A 148 0.63 4.24 19.41
CA ILE A 148 1.11 2.86 19.26
C ILE A 148 0.08 2.09 18.43
N PHE A 149 0.47 1.63 17.25
CA PHE A 149 -0.35 0.71 16.47
C PHE A 149 -0.05 -0.73 16.89
N ARG A 150 -1.06 -1.44 17.39
CA ARG A 150 -0.99 -2.83 17.86
C ARG A 150 -2.09 -3.63 17.17
N GLN A 151 -1.70 -4.52 16.28
CA GLN A 151 -2.66 -5.35 15.56
C GLN A 151 -2.20 -6.81 15.47
N PRO A 152 -2.69 -7.68 16.38
CA PRO A 152 -2.26 -9.07 16.43
C PRO A 152 -2.93 -10.02 15.45
N HIS A 153 -4.05 -9.60 14.87
CA HIS A 153 -4.82 -10.39 13.90
C HIS A 153 -4.74 -9.69 12.52
N ASN A 154 -5.22 -10.28 11.44
CA ASN A 154 -5.12 -9.78 10.05
C ASN A 154 -3.77 -9.97 9.30
N GLY A 155 -3.87 -9.95 7.98
CA GLY A 155 -2.75 -10.06 7.05
C GLY A 155 -1.87 -8.81 7.00
N LEU A 156 -0.76 -8.89 6.27
CA LEU A 156 0.22 -7.81 6.16
C LEU A 156 -0.39 -6.48 5.69
N THR A 157 -1.13 -6.49 4.59
CA THR A 157 -1.61 -5.27 3.93
C THR A 157 -2.66 -4.54 4.75
N ASP A 158 -3.56 -5.28 5.39
CA ASP A 158 -4.50 -4.78 6.38
C ASP A 158 -3.80 -3.99 7.49
N ARG A 159 -2.71 -4.53 8.02
CA ARG A 159 -1.90 -3.88 9.06
C ARG A 159 -1.19 -2.64 8.54
N LEU A 160 -0.57 -2.72 7.36
CA LEU A 160 0.11 -1.57 6.76
C LEU A 160 -0.87 -0.43 6.46
N VAL A 161 -2.03 -0.72 5.88
CA VAL A 161 -3.05 0.31 5.56
C VAL A 161 -3.62 0.95 6.83
N SER A 162 -3.81 0.15 7.88
CA SER A 162 -4.27 0.61 9.19
C SER A 162 -3.25 1.50 9.88
N SER A 163 -1.97 1.08 9.89
CA SER A 163 -0.89 1.84 10.49
C SER A 163 -0.69 3.21 9.84
N ILE A 164 -0.90 3.33 8.51
CA ILE A 164 -0.87 4.63 7.83
C ILE A 164 -1.91 5.62 8.40
N SER A 165 -3.08 5.14 8.82
CA SER A 165 -4.11 6.01 9.42
C SER A 165 -3.77 6.41 10.84
N VAL A 166 -3.24 5.48 11.63
CA VAL A 166 -2.72 5.77 12.97
C VAL A 166 -1.53 6.74 12.90
N PHE A 167 -0.69 6.59 11.89
CA PHE A 167 0.43 7.48 11.64
C PHE A 167 -0.03 8.89 11.26
N LEU A 168 -1.05 9.03 10.40
CA LEU A 168 -1.63 10.35 10.10
C LEU A 168 -2.14 11.03 11.38
N HIS A 169 -2.79 10.28 12.27
CA HIS A 169 -3.20 10.81 13.57
C HIS A 169 -1.99 11.25 14.41
N ALA A 170 -0.95 10.42 14.51
CA ALA A 170 0.27 10.74 15.23
C ALA A 170 0.95 12.02 14.72
N LEU A 171 1.02 12.17 13.39
CA LEU A 171 1.55 13.35 12.69
C LEU A 171 0.75 14.61 13.02
N LEU A 172 -0.58 14.53 13.05
CA LEU A 172 -1.43 15.69 13.32
C LEU A 172 -1.49 16.08 14.79
N THR A 173 -1.12 15.16 15.70
CA THR A 173 -1.26 15.33 17.16
C THR A 173 0.07 15.39 17.91
N ASP A 174 1.18 15.51 17.19
CA ASP A 174 2.52 15.66 17.75
C ASP A 174 2.92 14.48 18.67
N ARG A 175 2.63 13.25 18.20
CA ARG A 175 2.95 12.00 18.89
C ARG A 175 4.04 11.22 18.16
N ALA A 176 4.91 10.53 18.91
CA ALA A 176 5.78 9.51 18.35
C ALA A 176 4.96 8.27 17.98
N PHE A 177 4.92 7.98 16.69
CA PHE A 177 4.35 6.75 16.16
C PHE A 177 5.25 5.54 16.44
N LEU A 178 4.65 4.45 16.93
CA LEU A 178 5.30 3.15 17.13
C LEU A 178 4.41 2.02 16.60
N PHE A 179 5.04 0.94 16.12
CA PHE A 179 4.35 -0.25 15.64
C PHE A 179 4.71 -1.45 16.52
N ASP A 180 3.78 -1.86 17.37
CA ASP A 180 3.85 -3.14 18.09
C ASP A 180 3.42 -4.28 17.17
N TRP A 181 4.41 -4.83 16.47
CA TRP A 181 4.22 -5.96 15.58
C TRP A 181 4.23 -7.29 16.36
N SER A 182 3.20 -8.10 16.20
CA SER A 182 3.08 -9.41 16.85
C SER A 182 3.03 -10.59 15.89
N GLY A 183 3.58 -10.45 14.67
CA GLY A 183 3.78 -11.58 13.77
C GLY A 183 4.91 -12.50 14.23
N GLN A 184 5.00 -13.68 13.64
CA GLN A 184 6.02 -14.70 13.99
C GLN A 184 7.47 -14.26 13.70
N HIS A 185 7.65 -13.26 12.85
CA HIS A 185 8.95 -12.68 12.47
C HIS A 185 8.90 -11.18 12.62
N SER A 186 10.05 -10.53 12.69
CA SER A 186 10.11 -9.08 12.83
C SER A 186 9.65 -8.38 11.55
N LEU A 187 8.78 -7.37 11.67
CA LEU A 187 8.41 -6.52 10.53
C LEU A 187 9.62 -5.75 9.99
N TRP A 188 10.54 -5.39 10.89
CA TRP A 188 11.75 -4.64 10.57
C TRP A 188 12.82 -5.45 9.83
N ASP A 189 12.62 -6.77 9.67
CA ASP A 189 13.46 -7.61 8.80
C ASP A 189 13.12 -7.37 7.31
N ALA A 190 11.88 -6.94 7.04
CA ALA A 190 11.35 -6.76 5.70
C ALA A 190 11.12 -5.30 5.31
N LEU A 191 10.74 -4.44 6.26
CA LEU A 191 10.42 -3.03 6.05
C LEU A 191 11.22 -2.14 7.00
N ARG A 192 11.67 -0.99 6.52
CA ARG A 192 12.33 0.05 7.30
C ARG A 192 11.75 1.43 6.98
N SER A 193 11.94 2.40 7.86
CA SER A 193 11.81 3.82 7.51
C SER A 193 13.21 4.42 7.34
N SER A 194 13.34 5.38 6.42
CA SER A 194 14.55 6.22 6.32
C SER A 194 14.48 7.47 7.19
N PHE A 195 13.39 7.65 7.96
CA PHE A 195 13.05 8.93 8.58
C PHE A 195 12.87 8.84 10.09
N ILE A 196 12.32 7.73 10.60
CA ILE A 196 12.05 7.53 12.03
C ILE A 196 12.28 6.09 12.47
N ASP A 197 12.53 5.88 13.76
CA ASP A 197 12.55 4.55 14.37
C ASP A 197 11.16 4.19 14.93
N TRP A 198 10.29 3.64 14.09
CA TRP A 198 8.93 3.27 14.51
C TRP A 198 8.86 1.93 15.26
N ARG A 199 9.99 1.27 15.57
CA ARG A 199 9.99 -0.04 16.22
C ARG A 199 9.54 0.09 17.67
N TYR A 200 8.63 -0.79 18.08
CA TYR A 200 8.17 -0.87 19.46
C TYR A 200 9.08 -1.78 20.28
N ASP A 201 9.58 -1.28 21.40
CA ASP A 201 10.38 -2.03 22.36
C ASP A 201 9.47 -2.74 23.38
N ARG A 202 9.44 -4.07 23.33
CA ARG A 202 8.64 -4.90 24.26
C ARG A 202 9.27 -5.03 25.63
N ASP A 203 10.59 -4.90 25.71
CA ASP A 203 11.34 -5.03 26.96
C ASP A 203 11.25 -3.74 27.77
N SER A 204 11.11 -2.59 27.09
CA SER A 204 10.86 -1.28 27.67
C SER A 204 9.69 -0.54 26.98
N PRO A 205 8.45 -1.02 27.15
CA PRO A 205 7.29 -0.45 26.49
C PRO A 205 6.97 0.95 27.03
N PRO A 206 6.67 1.94 26.16
CA PRO A 206 6.47 3.33 26.54
C PRO A 206 5.25 3.56 27.43
N GLU A 207 4.27 2.65 27.42
CA GLU A 207 3.14 2.68 28.35
C GLU A 207 3.50 2.22 29.78
N ARG A 208 4.69 1.63 30.00
CA ARG A 208 5.08 1.15 31.33
C ARG A 208 5.25 2.32 32.29
N GLY A 209 4.48 2.29 33.39
CA GLY A 209 4.53 3.31 34.42
C GLY A 209 3.78 4.61 34.08
N VAL A 210 3.13 4.68 32.91
CA VAL A 210 2.21 5.78 32.59
C VAL A 210 0.91 5.58 33.38
N PRO A 211 0.38 6.59 34.10
CA PRO A 211 -0.89 6.46 34.81
C PRO A 211 -2.04 6.07 33.89
N ALA A 212 -2.98 5.25 34.38
CA ALA A 212 -4.05 4.69 33.56
C ALA A 212 -4.94 5.76 32.89
N GLU A 213 -5.17 6.89 33.57
CA GLU A 213 -5.91 8.04 33.06
C GLU A 213 -5.19 8.79 31.91
N GLN A 214 -3.88 8.57 31.76
CA GLN A 214 -3.08 9.10 30.65
C GLN A 214 -2.90 8.07 29.52
N GLN A 215 -3.51 6.89 29.65
CA GLN A 215 -3.52 5.88 28.61
C GLN A 215 -4.93 5.76 28.02
N LEU A 216 -5.02 5.67 26.70
CA LEU A 216 -6.29 5.44 26.02
C LEU A 216 -6.16 4.29 25.03
N LEU A 217 -6.92 3.22 25.30
CA LEU A 217 -7.08 2.10 24.38
C LEU A 217 -8.17 2.42 23.36
N LEU A 218 -7.81 2.37 22.08
CA LEU A 218 -8.65 2.65 20.93
C LEU A 218 -8.82 1.35 20.13
N ASP A 219 -9.75 0.51 20.58
CA ASP A 219 -10.02 -0.78 19.98
C ASP A 219 -11.22 -0.73 19.03
N PHE A 220 -10.93 -0.90 17.75
CA PHE A 220 -11.88 -0.91 16.63
C PHE A 220 -12.02 -2.29 16.00
N MET A 221 -11.48 -3.32 16.64
CA MET A 221 -11.61 -4.71 16.19
C MET A 221 -12.89 -5.38 16.69
N GLY A 222 -13.59 -4.76 17.63
CA GLY A 222 -14.78 -5.31 18.27
C GLY A 222 -14.48 -6.55 19.11
N ALA A 223 -15.49 -7.05 19.82
CA ALA A 223 -15.34 -8.13 20.81
C ALA A 223 -14.83 -9.47 20.22
N ASN A 224 -14.97 -9.69 18.91
CA ASN A 224 -14.52 -10.92 18.26
C ASN A 224 -13.11 -10.83 17.64
N GLY A 225 -12.44 -9.66 17.73
CA GLY A 225 -11.09 -9.47 17.19
C GLY A 225 -10.97 -9.60 15.67
N GLN A 226 -12.09 -9.72 14.94
CA GLN A 226 -12.11 -9.83 13.48
C GLN A 226 -12.40 -8.49 12.80
N GLY A 227 -12.77 -7.47 13.57
CA GLY A 227 -13.18 -6.18 13.05
C GLY A 227 -14.51 -6.31 12.34
N ASP A 228 -15.62 -6.26 13.08
CA ASP A 228 -16.92 -6.09 12.43
C ASP A 228 -16.90 -4.75 11.65
N HIS A 229 -16.80 -4.87 10.32
CA HIS A 229 -16.73 -3.74 9.40
C HIS A 229 -18.04 -2.95 9.32
N ARG A 230 -19.05 -3.34 10.09
CA ARG A 230 -20.35 -2.67 10.18
C ARG A 230 -20.74 -2.36 11.63
N GLY A 231 -19.85 -2.67 12.59
CA GLY A 231 -20.06 -2.43 14.00
C GLY A 231 -19.99 -0.94 14.38
N PRO A 232 -20.52 -0.57 15.55
CA PRO A 232 -20.50 0.81 16.05
C PRO A 232 -19.08 1.35 16.20
N GLU A 233 -18.11 0.51 16.58
CA GLU A 233 -16.70 0.88 16.69
C GLU A 233 -16.13 1.30 15.33
N HIS A 234 -16.45 0.53 14.28
CA HIS A 234 -16.06 0.89 12.92
C HIS A 234 -16.67 2.22 12.47
N ALA A 235 -17.94 2.48 12.81
CA ALA A 235 -18.58 3.75 12.51
C ALA A 235 -17.92 4.94 13.22
N VAL A 236 -17.45 4.76 14.46
CA VAL A 236 -16.68 5.79 15.19
C VAL A 236 -15.35 6.07 14.50
N PHE A 237 -14.57 5.02 14.20
CA PHE A 237 -13.30 5.19 13.48
C PHE A 237 -13.50 5.86 12.12
N TYR A 238 -14.55 5.46 11.40
CA TYR A 238 -14.92 6.07 10.13
C TYR A 238 -15.24 7.56 10.28
N LYS A 239 -16.09 7.90 11.26
CA LYS A 239 -16.46 9.29 11.58
C LYS A 239 -15.22 10.14 11.86
N TRP A 240 -14.24 9.62 12.60
CA TRP A 240 -13.03 10.38 12.91
C TRP A 240 -12.29 10.86 11.67
N PHE A 241 -12.18 10.01 10.66
CA PHE A 241 -11.49 10.34 9.41
C PHE A 241 -12.38 11.06 8.40
N THR A 242 -13.69 11.21 8.64
CA THR A 242 -14.60 11.92 7.72
C THR A 242 -15.19 13.21 8.26
N ASP A 243 -15.31 13.38 9.57
CA ASP A 243 -16.11 14.44 10.19
C ASP A 243 -15.73 14.65 11.67
N THR A 244 -14.42 14.78 11.94
CA THR A 244 -13.92 15.08 13.29
C THR A 244 -12.60 15.83 13.20
N GLN A 245 -12.38 16.76 14.11
CA GLN A 245 -11.06 17.34 14.35
C GLN A 245 -10.16 16.27 14.98
N LEU A 246 -9.31 15.61 14.19
CA LEU A 246 -8.49 14.48 14.65
C LEU A 246 -7.57 14.83 15.84
N GLN A 247 -7.21 16.10 16.00
CA GLN A 247 -6.40 16.60 17.12
C GLN A 247 -7.09 16.47 18.47
N ASP A 248 -8.42 16.43 18.49
CA ASP A 248 -9.20 16.29 19.73
C ASP A 248 -9.28 14.83 20.18
N VAL A 249 -9.05 13.88 19.26
CA VAL A 249 -9.08 12.45 19.55
C VAL A 249 -7.91 12.07 20.46
N GLY A 250 -8.24 11.78 21.73
CA GLY A 250 -7.26 11.37 22.73
C GLY A 250 -6.31 12.49 23.17
N SER A 251 -6.70 13.76 23.02
CA SER A 251 -5.85 14.93 23.33
C SER A 251 -5.24 14.89 24.74
N ASN A 252 -6.01 14.44 25.73
CA ASN A 252 -5.63 14.38 27.15
C ASN A 252 -4.76 13.16 27.52
N ALA A 253 -4.61 12.18 26.63
CA ALA A 253 -3.82 10.98 26.90
C ALA A 253 -2.37 11.15 26.42
N SER A 254 -1.41 10.74 27.24
CA SER A 254 0.02 10.65 26.88
C SER A 254 0.26 9.48 25.93
N VAL A 255 -0.44 8.36 26.12
CA VAL A 255 -0.29 7.15 25.28
C VAL A 255 -1.61 6.75 24.66
N LEU A 256 -1.62 6.59 23.34
CA LEU A 256 -2.74 6.00 22.59
C LEU A 256 -2.33 4.63 22.07
N ILE A 257 -3.15 3.60 22.29
CA ILE A 257 -2.93 2.25 21.77
C ILE A 257 -4.07 1.92 20.81
N TRP A 258 -3.74 1.72 19.54
CA TRP A 258 -4.70 1.53 18.45
C TRP A 258 -4.75 0.07 18.03
N SER A 259 -5.95 -0.49 18.01
CA SER A 259 -6.26 -1.79 17.42
C SER A 259 -7.29 -1.58 16.31
N VAL A 260 -6.84 -1.59 15.06
CA VAL A 260 -7.69 -1.29 13.89
C VAL A 260 -7.26 -2.09 12.66
N ASN A 261 -8.22 -2.38 11.77
CA ASN A 261 -8.05 -3.17 10.55
C ASN A 261 -8.54 -2.41 9.28
N ARG A 262 -8.43 -1.09 9.31
CA ARG A 262 -8.91 -0.20 8.25
C ARG A 262 -8.01 1.01 8.10
N GLY A 263 -7.83 1.43 6.86
CA GLY A 263 -7.15 2.68 6.53
C GLY A 263 -8.11 3.68 5.88
N LEU A 264 -8.07 4.92 6.38
CA LEU A 264 -9.01 5.98 6.04
C LEU A 264 -8.32 7.32 5.75
N VAL A 265 -7.00 7.34 5.53
CA VAL A 265 -6.28 8.59 5.21
C VAL A 265 -6.82 9.30 3.97
N TRP A 266 -7.29 8.56 2.97
CA TRP A 266 -7.92 9.15 1.80
C TRP A 266 -9.25 9.84 2.14
N LYS A 267 -10.02 9.33 3.11
CA LYS A 267 -11.23 9.97 3.62
C LYS A 267 -10.92 11.27 4.35
N ALA A 268 -9.83 11.30 5.11
CA ALA A 268 -9.36 12.54 5.75
C ALA A 268 -9.06 13.63 4.73
N ALA A 269 -8.41 13.29 3.61
CA ALA A 269 -8.08 14.25 2.56
C ALA A 269 -9.27 14.66 1.66
N THR A 270 -10.27 13.78 1.49
CA THR A 270 -11.40 14.02 0.58
C THR A 270 -12.65 14.57 1.27
N SER A 271 -12.98 14.07 2.47
CA SER A 271 -14.29 14.29 3.11
C SER A 271 -14.20 15.13 4.39
N ASN A 272 -13.09 15.07 5.14
CA ASN A 272 -13.02 15.71 6.46
C ASN A 272 -12.86 17.23 6.38
N SER A 273 -13.97 17.95 6.60
CA SER A 273 -14.05 19.41 6.56
C SER A 273 -13.13 20.11 7.58
N HIS A 274 -12.89 19.49 8.73
CA HIS A 274 -12.14 20.06 9.84
C HIS A 274 -10.63 20.11 9.57
N ILE A 275 -10.07 19.08 8.93
CA ILE A 275 -8.61 18.95 8.77
C ILE A 275 -8.13 19.04 7.33
N LYS A 276 -9.01 18.97 6.31
CA LYS A 276 -8.59 18.96 4.89
C LYS A 276 -7.72 20.15 4.50
N GLN A 277 -7.99 21.35 5.04
CA GLN A 277 -7.20 22.54 4.73
C GLN A 277 -5.79 22.45 5.33
N ARG A 278 -5.67 21.95 6.57
CA ARG A 278 -4.37 21.68 7.19
C ARG A 278 -3.59 20.63 6.38
N LEU A 279 -4.24 19.54 5.98
CA LEU A 279 -3.61 18.52 5.13
C LEU A 279 -3.07 19.13 3.83
N ARG A 280 -3.86 19.97 3.14
CA ARG A 280 -3.40 20.69 1.94
C ARG A 280 -2.21 21.61 2.21
N SER A 281 -2.21 22.34 3.32
CA SER A 281 -1.08 23.20 3.70
C SER A 281 0.20 22.40 4.00
N MET A 282 0.08 21.12 4.35
CA MET A 282 1.20 20.20 4.52
C MET A 282 1.64 19.54 3.20
N GLY A 283 1.00 19.87 2.07
CA GLY A 283 1.29 19.24 0.77
C GLY A 283 0.49 17.97 0.50
N PHE A 284 -0.42 17.56 1.39
CA PHE A 284 -1.27 16.40 1.15
C PHE A 284 -2.51 16.73 0.33
N ASN A 285 -2.86 15.80 -0.55
CA ASN A 285 -4.08 15.78 -1.32
C ASN A 285 -4.59 14.32 -1.42
N PRO A 286 -5.82 14.09 -1.93
CA PRO A 286 -6.37 12.73 -2.03
C PRO A 286 -5.51 11.74 -2.81
N VAL A 287 -4.71 12.23 -3.75
CA VAL A 287 -3.92 11.45 -4.69
C VAL A 287 -2.61 10.99 -4.04
N ASN A 288 -1.92 11.87 -3.30
CA ASN A 288 -0.60 11.61 -2.75
C ASN A 288 -0.58 11.19 -1.26
N ILE A 289 -1.63 11.46 -0.48
CA ILE A 289 -1.56 11.33 0.99
C ILE A 289 -1.17 9.92 1.44
N PHE A 290 -1.77 8.89 0.84
CA PHE A 290 -1.47 7.52 1.20
C PHE A 290 -0.01 7.19 0.88
N GLY A 291 0.41 7.47 -0.35
CA GLY A 291 1.75 7.18 -0.81
C GLY A 291 2.81 7.93 0.01
N CYS A 292 2.63 9.23 0.27
CA CYS A 292 3.60 10.03 1.03
C CYS A 292 3.78 9.51 2.46
N LEU A 293 2.69 9.17 3.13
CA LEU A 293 2.74 8.58 4.47
C LEU A 293 3.35 7.18 4.44
N PHE A 294 3.05 6.40 3.39
CA PHE A 294 3.60 5.05 3.21
C PHE A 294 5.10 5.08 2.96
N ASP A 295 5.61 5.86 2.01
CA ASP A 295 7.06 5.94 1.72
C ASP A 295 7.86 6.48 2.91
N PHE A 296 7.24 7.35 3.72
CA PHE A 296 7.85 7.82 4.97
C PHE A 296 8.06 6.68 5.98
N LEU A 297 7.10 5.76 6.11
CA LEU A 297 7.17 4.67 7.09
C LEU A 297 7.86 3.41 6.56
N TYR A 298 7.63 3.08 5.29
CA TYR A 298 7.85 1.74 4.77
C TYR A 298 8.61 1.76 3.45
N ARG A 299 9.83 1.25 3.53
CA ARG A 299 10.66 0.86 2.40
C ARG A 299 11.14 -0.57 2.61
N PRO A 300 11.18 -1.41 1.57
CA PRO A 300 11.78 -2.71 1.70
C PRO A 300 13.22 -2.62 2.22
N THR A 301 13.60 -3.56 3.08
CA THR A 301 15.01 -3.72 3.42
C THR A 301 15.77 -4.24 2.20
N PRO A 302 17.07 -3.93 2.07
CA PRO A 302 17.97 -4.59 1.11
C PRO A 302 17.85 -6.12 1.10
N ALA A 303 17.69 -6.76 2.26
CA ALA A 303 17.46 -8.20 2.35
C ALA A 303 16.11 -8.63 1.72
N ALA A 304 15.06 -7.81 1.83
CA ALA A 304 13.81 -8.02 1.12
C ALA A 304 13.98 -7.79 -0.40
N MET A 305 14.66 -6.72 -0.81
CA MET A 305 14.92 -6.39 -2.23
C MET A 305 15.76 -7.45 -2.94
N ALA A 306 16.72 -8.07 -2.25
CA ALA A 306 17.52 -9.16 -2.80
C ALA A 306 16.67 -10.35 -3.29
N ARG A 307 15.46 -10.52 -2.73
CA ARG A 307 14.53 -11.60 -3.12
C ARG A 307 13.87 -11.36 -4.48
N VAL A 308 13.80 -10.11 -4.91
CA VAL A 308 13.22 -9.68 -6.18
C VAL A 308 14.28 -9.15 -7.15
N ALA A 309 15.57 -9.34 -6.84
CA ALA A 309 16.69 -8.89 -7.66
C ALA A 309 16.57 -9.29 -9.14
N PRO A 310 16.12 -10.51 -9.51
CA PRO A 310 15.93 -10.87 -10.92
C PRO A 310 14.92 -10.01 -11.68
N LEU A 311 13.99 -9.34 -10.99
CA LEU A 311 12.97 -8.50 -11.60
C LEU A 311 13.43 -7.04 -11.80
N LEU A 312 14.43 -6.59 -11.02
CA LEU A 312 14.80 -5.18 -10.96
C LEU A 312 15.25 -4.59 -12.29
N PRO A 313 16.10 -5.26 -13.11
CA PRO A 313 16.56 -4.67 -14.36
C PRO A 313 15.41 -4.25 -15.29
N GLN A 314 14.36 -5.08 -15.39
CA GLN A 314 13.21 -4.81 -16.26
C GLN A 314 12.21 -3.83 -15.61
N LEU A 315 11.96 -3.97 -14.30
CA LEU A 315 10.95 -3.17 -13.62
C LEU A 315 11.44 -1.76 -13.25
N LEU A 316 12.75 -1.52 -13.21
CA LEU A 316 13.32 -0.20 -12.94
C LEU A 316 13.75 0.57 -14.20
N ASP A 317 13.70 -0.06 -15.38
CA ASP A 317 14.07 0.60 -16.64
C ASP A 317 12.99 1.62 -17.06
N PRO A 318 13.25 2.94 -17.03
CA PRO A 318 12.23 3.95 -17.37
C PRO A 318 11.83 3.93 -18.85
N SER A 319 12.55 3.20 -19.71
CA SER A 319 12.20 3.05 -21.14
C SER A 319 11.16 1.94 -21.39
N ILE A 320 10.76 1.17 -20.37
CA ILE A 320 9.78 0.09 -20.51
C ILE A 320 8.45 0.50 -19.87
N PHE A 321 7.35 0.36 -20.62
CA PHE A 321 5.99 0.55 -20.13
C PHE A 321 5.52 -0.65 -19.30
N LYS A 322 5.06 -0.44 -18.07
CA LYS A 322 4.87 -1.49 -17.07
C LYS A 322 3.42 -1.60 -16.66
N ILE A 323 2.87 -2.81 -16.81
CA ILE A 323 1.50 -3.12 -16.39
C ILE A 323 1.58 -4.07 -15.20
N GLY A 324 1.14 -3.62 -14.03
CA GLY A 324 1.03 -4.44 -12.84
C GLY A 324 -0.23 -5.29 -12.87
N LEU A 325 -0.09 -6.60 -12.74
CA LEU A 325 -1.17 -7.55 -12.51
C LEU A 325 -1.15 -8.05 -11.07
N GLN A 326 -2.11 -7.65 -10.26
CA GLN A 326 -2.31 -8.20 -8.92
C GLN A 326 -3.53 -9.13 -8.88
N ILE A 327 -3.27 -10.41 -8.65
CA ILE A 327 -4.27 -11.49 -8.71
C ILE A 327 -4.33 -12.20 -7.36
N ARG A 328 -5.43 -12.03 -6.63
CA ARG A 328 -5.66 -12.63 -5.31
C ARG A 328 -6.65 -13.78 -5.40
N THR A 329 -6.20 -15.01 -5.21
CA THR A 329 -7.02 -16.22 -5.39
C THR A 329 -7.69 -16.73 -4.11
N GLY A 330 -7.39 -16.13 -2.96
CA GLY A 330 -8.05 -16.42 -1.67
C GLY A 330 -7.17 -17.24 -0.72
N ASP A 331 -7.56 -17.37 0.56
CA ASP A 331 -6.74 -18.06 1.57
C ASP A 331 -6.88 -19.57 1.58
N GLU A 332 -7.91 -20.11 0.93
CA GLU A 332 -8.25 -21.53 1.00
C GLU A 332 -7.11 -22.42 0.53
N HIS A 333 -6.37 -22.03 -0.52
CA HIS A 333 -5.20 -22.80 -0.97
C HIS A 333 -3.95 -22.54 -0.12
N LEU A 334 -3.81 -21.35 0.46
CA LEU A 334 -2.71 -21.03 1.38
C LEU A 334 -2.83 -21.80 2.71
N ALA A 335 -4.06 -22.08 3.13
CA ALA A 335 -4.39 -22.90 4.30
C ALA A 335 -4.38 -24.41 4.01
N GLY A 336 -4.14 -24.83 2.77
CA GLY A 336 -4.16 -26.25 2.37
C GLY A 336 -5.55 -26.85 2.19
N GLY A 337 -6.60 -26.03 2.18
CA GLY A 337 -8.00 -26.48 2.04
C GLY A 337 -8.46 -26.71 0.61
N LYS A 338 -7.82 -26.08 -0.39
CA LYS A 338 -8.15 -26.23 -1.83
C LYS A 338 -6.88 -26.20 -2.70
N PRO A 339 -6.90 -26.80 -3.91
CA PRO A 339 -5.81 -26.63 -4.85
C PRO A 339 -5.68 -25.15 -5.26
N ALA A 340 -4.44 -24.71 -5.49
CA ALA A 340 -4.17 -23.38 -6.02
C ALA A 340 -4.75 -23.24 -7.44
N LYS A 341 -5.21 -22.04 -7.77
CA LYS A 341 -5.72 -21.69 -9.11
C LYS A 341 -4.64 -21.82 -10.19
N GLN A 342 -5.01 -22.23 -11.38
CA GLN A 342 -4.11 -22.36 -12.52
C GLN A 342 -4.16 -21.11 -13.40
N PHE A 343 -3.26 -21.02 -14.38
CA PHE A 343 -3.11 -19.83 -15.22
C PHE A 343 -4.39 -19.47 -15.98
N GLU A 344 -5.10 -20.47 -16.44
CA GLU A 344 -6.38 -20.38 -17.16
C GLU A 344 -7.44 -19.69 -16.31
N ASP A 345 -7.43 -19.88 -14.98
CA ASP A 345 -8.37 -19.24 -14.05
C ASP A 345 -8.20 -17.72 -13.98
N ALA A 346 -7.07 -17.19 -14.48
CA ALA A 346 -6.70 -15.78 -14.41
C ALA A 346 -6.77 -15.04 -15.76
N PHE A 347 -7.39 -15.66 -16.77
CA PHE A 347 -7.49 -15.12 -18.13
C PHE A 347 -7.90 -13.64 -18.17
N GLU A 348 -8.90 -13.24 -17.38
CA GLU A 348 -9.44 -11.87 -17.42
C GLU A 348 -8.42 -10.79 -17.02
N TRP A 349 -7.49 -11.11 -16.13
CA TRP A 349 -6.41 -10.18 -15.77
C TRP A 349 -5.46 -9.97 -16.94
N PHE A 350 -5.06 -11.05 -17.60
CA PHE A 350 -4.17 -10.99 -18.76
C PHE A 350 -4.84 -10.33 -19.96
N HIS A 351 -6.15 -10.56 -20.15
CA HIS A 351 -6.93 -9.84 -21.15
C HIS A 351 -6.97 -8.33 -20.88
N CYS A 352 -7.28 -7.90 -19.64
CA CYS A 352 -7.24 -6.47 -19.33
C CYS A 352 -5.85 -5.86 -19.43
N ALA A 353 -4.77 -6.59 -19.11
CA ALA A 353 -3.41 -6.11 -19.35
C ALA A 353 -3.15 -5.86 -20.84
N ARG A 354 -3.58 -6.76 -21.72
CA ARG A 354 -3.47 -6.57 -23.16
C ARG A 354 -4.27 -5.34 -23.64
N VAL A 355 -5.50 -5.16 -23.16
CA VAL A 355 -6.31 -3.97 -23.48
C VAL A 355 -5.62 -2.68 -23.00
N ALA A 356 -5.12 -2.68 -21.75
CA ALA A 356 -4.39 -1.56 -21.19
C ALA A 356 -3.12 -1.24 -21.99
N GLU A 357 -2.39 -2.27 -22.43
CA GLU A 357 -1.23 -2.13 -23.28
C GLU A 357 -1.57 -1.44 -24.60
N HIS A 358 -2.59 -1.92 -25.32
CA HIS A 358 -3.02 -1.28 -26.58
C HIS A 358 -3.51 0.16 -26.39
N THR A 359 -4.10 0.46 -25.23
CA THR A 359 -4.71 1.77 -24.97
C THR A 359 -3.70 2.82 -24.52
N TRP A 360 -2.73 2.43 -23.69
CA TRP A 360 -1.90 3.38 -22.95
C TRP A 360 -0.40 3.27 -23.23
N LYS A 361 0.08 2.19 -23.87
CA LYS A 361 1.49 2.06 -24.21
C LYS A 361 1.91 3.12 -25.22
N PRO A 362 2.94 3.93 -24.92
CA PRO A 362 3.47 4.88 -25.89
C PRO A 362 3.99 4.19 -27.16
N PRO A 363 3.80 4.78 -28.36
CA PRO A 363 4.29 4.20 -29.61
C PRO A 363 5.80 3.94 -29.57
N GLY A 364 6.22 2.76 -30.05
CA GLY A 364 7.63 2.36 -30.10
C GLY A 364 8.23 1.90 -28.77
N GLN A 365 7.50 1.98 -27.66
CA GLN A 365 7.97 1.52 -26.35
C GLN A 365 7.76 0.01 -26.18
N GLN A 366 8.72 -0.67 -25.54
CA GLN A 366 8.52 -2.04 -25.05
C GLN A 366 7.58 -2.05 -23.85
N SER A 367 6.90 -3.17 -23.62
CA SER A 367 6.06 -3.36 -22.44
C SER A 367 6.47 -4.61 -21.65
N VAL A 368 6.14 -4.60 -20.37
CA VAL A 368 6.22 -5.78 -19.49
C VAL A 368 5.00 -5.82 -18.57
N TRP A 369 4.52 -7.03 -18.29
CA TRP A 369 3.48 -7.26 -17.29
C TRP A 369 4.10 -7.80 -16.01
N PHE A 370 4.09 -7.05 -14.92
CA PHE A 370 4.56 -7.53 -13.63
C PHE A 370 3.45 -8.27 -12.89
N LEU A 371 3.61 -9.58 -12.70
CA LEU A 371 2.59 -10.42 -12.09
C LEU A 371 2.88 -10.71 -10.61
N LEU A 372 1.99 -10.20 -9.75
CA LEU A 372 1.91 -10.42 -8.31
C LEU A 372 0.67 -11.26 -7.98
N THR A 373 0.88 -12.53 -7.62
CA THR A 373 -0.22 -13.42 -7.21
C THR A 373 0.19 -14.38 -6.10
N ASP A 374 -0.78 -14.76 -5.30
CA ASP A 374 -0.68 -15.79 -4.26
C ASP A 374 -0.87 -17.21 -4.80
N SER A 375 -1.13 -17.39 -6.10
CA SER A 375 -1.18 -18.71 -6.72
C SER A 375 0.13 -19.09 -7.43
N PRO A 376 0.81 -20.16 -7.01
CA PRO A 376 1.98 -20.67 -7.73
C PRO A 376 1.63 -21.23 -9.12
N GLY A 377 0.40 -21.73 -9.33
CA GLY A 377 -0.06 -22.23 -10.63
C GLY A 377 -0.13 -21.12 -11.68
N ILE A 378 -0.67 -19.95 -11.30
CA ILE A 378 -0.74 -18.77 -12.16
C ILE A 378 0.67 -18.25 -12.48
N ARG A 379 1.59 -18.17 -11.50
CA ARG A 379 2.96 -17.67 -11.75
C ARG A 379 3.71 -18.55 -12.75
N ARG A 380 3.72 -19.87 -12.53
CA ARG A 380 4.40 -20.81 -13.42
C ARG A 380 3.78 -20.84 -14.81
N GLY A 381 2.46 -20.87 -14.90
CA GLY A 381 1.78 -20.83 -16.20
C GLY A 381 2.05 -19.53 -16.93
N ALA A 382 2.00 -18.37 -16.26
CA ALA A 382 2.31 -17.09 -16.90
C ALA A 382 3.74 -17.07 -17.43
N ALA A 383 4.72 -17.45 -16.62
CA ALA A 383 6.11 -17.53 -17.06
C ALA A 383 6.30 -18.48 -18.26
N ARG A 384 5.57 -19.60 -18.29
CA ARG A 384 5.62 -20.59 -19.36
C ARG A 384 4.98 -20.10 -20.66
N TYR A 385 3.78 -19.51 -20.58
CA TYR A 385 2.94 -19.23 -21.74
C TYR A 385 3.10 -17.81 -22.28
N LEU A 386 3.48 -16.85 -21.44
CA LEU A 386 3.69 -15.44 -21.84
C LEU A 386 5.17 -15.10 -22.02
N GLY A 387 6.08 -15.99 -21.60
CA GLY A 387 7.52 -15.83 -21.79
C GLY A 387 8.04 -14.49 -21.25
N LYS A 388 8.75 -13.74 -22.09
CA LYS A 388 9.37 -12.46 -21.73
C LYS A 388 8.38 -11.31 -21.51
N GLN A 389 7.12 -11.47 -21.92
CA GLN A 389 6.08 -10.45 -21.72
C GLN A 389 5.72 -10.30 -20.23
N VAL A 390 5.93 -11.35 -19.42
CA VAL A 390 5.61 -11.32 -17.99
C VAL A 390 6.87 -11.37 -17.13
N ALA A 391 6.96 -10.43 -16.19
CA ALA A 391 7.92 -10.47 -15.10
C ALA A 391 7.26 -11.10 -13.87
N THR A 392 7.73 -12.27 -13.44
CA THR A 392 7.26 -12.91 -12.21
C THR A 392 8.31 -13.87 -11.65
N LEU A 393 8.24 -14.15 -10.36
CA LEU A 393 9.03 -15.19 -9.72
C LEU A 393 8.22 -16.50 -9.72
N ALA A 394 8.41 -17.32 -10.75
CA ALA A 394 7.62 -18.53 -11.01
C ALA A 394 7.54 -19.49 -9.81
N ASP A 395 8.66 -19.66 -9.09
CA ASP A 395 8.79 -20.56 -7.94
C ASP A 395 8.90 -19.80 -6.61
N ALA A 396 8.28 -18.62 -6.55
CA ALA A 396 8.20 -17.83 -5.33
C ALA A 396 7.66 -18.64 -4.15
N LEU A 397 8.26 -18.42 -2.98
CA LEU A 397 7.73 -18.93 -1.72
C LEU A 397 6.57 -18.04 -1.26
N LEU A 398 5.35 -18.56 -1.38
CA LEU A 398 4.12 -17.84 -1.05
C LEU A 398 3.53 -18.35 0.28
N GLY A 399 2.85 -17.47 1.01
CA GLY A 399 2.16 -17.85 2.24
C GLY A 399 1.47 -16.67 2.91
N HIS A 400 0.57 -16.98 3.84
CA HIS A 400 -0.10 -15.98 4.65
C HIS A 400 0.81 -15.59 5.84
N THR A 401 1.01 -14.30 6.08
CA THR A 401 1.98 -13.82 7.11
C THR A 401 1.60 -14.15 8.55
N LEU A 402 0.33 -14.50 8.80
CA LEU A 402 -0.13 -15.06 10.09
C LEU A 402 -0.04 -16.58 10.17
N HIS A 403 -0.16 -17.26 9.03
CA HIS A 403 -0.31 -18.70 8.94
C HIS A 403 0.71 -19.21 7.93
N ALA A 404 1.96 -19.27 8.36
CA ALA A 404 2.98 -19.95 7.58
C ALA A 404 2.55 -21.43 7.43
N PRO A 405 2.54 -22.00 6.20
CA PRO A 405 2.26 -23.41 6.01
C PRO A 405 3.12 -24.29 6.94
N ALA A 406 2.65 -25.48 7.32
CA ALA A 406 3.38 -26.36 8.25
C ALA A 406 4.81 -26.70 7.78
N GLY A 407 5.08 -26.69 6.46
CA GLY A 407 6.40 -26.87 5.84
C GLY A 407 7.21 -25.58 5.59
N ALA A 408 6.69 -24.42 6.01
CA ALA A 408 7.33 -23.11 5.91
C ALA A 408 7.81 -22.58 7.28
N LYS A 409 7.83 -23.43 8.33
CA LYS A 409 8.46 -23.10 9.61
C LYS A 409 9.92 -22.68 9.35
N GLY A 410 10.29 -21.49 9.82
CA GLY A 410 11.60 -20.87 9.55
C GLY A 410 11.71 -20.09 8.23
N LYS A 411 10.68 -20.10 7.38
CA LYS A 411 10.65 -19.35 6.10
C LYS A 411 9.71 -18.15 6.09
N ALA A 412 9.00 -17.84 7.18
CA ALA A 412 8.05 -16.73 7.14
C ALA A 412 8.71 -15.33 7.09
N ALA A 413 9.95 -15.17 7.55
CA ALA A 413 10.75 -13.98 7.25
C ALA A 413 10.99 -13.82 5.73
N ALA A 414 11.16 -14.93 5.01
CA ALA A 414 11.31 -14.93 3.56
C ALA A 414 10.04 -14.55 2.83
N ILE A 415 8.91 -15.11 3.27
CA ILE A 415 7.57 -14.78 2.76
C ILE A 415 7.26 -13.31 2.98
N LEU A 416 7.51 -12.80 4.20
CA LEU A 416 7.28 -11.40 4.55
C LEU A 416 8.16 -10.46 3.72
N GLY A 417 9.45 -10.76 3.59
CA GLY A 417 10.39 -9.99 2.78
C GLY A 417 9.97 -9.94 1.31
N LEU A 418 9.58 -11.08 0.74
CA LEU A 418 9.08 -11.13 -0.64
C LEU A 418 7.81 -10.30 -0.81
N ALA A 419 6.82 -10.49 0.08
CA ALA A 419 5.56 -9.75 0.04
C ALA A 419 5.76 -8.24 0.14
N ALA A 420 6.66 -7.78 1.01
CA ALA A 420 7.03 -6.38 1.13
C ALA A 420 7.69 -5.84 -0.15
N ALA A 421 8.66 -6.56 -0.70
CA ALA A 421 9.39 -6.14 -1.90
C ALA A 421 8.50 -6.14 -3.15
N GLU A 422 7.67 -7.16 -3.36
CA GLU A 422 6.76 -7.23 -4.50
C GLU A 422 5.68 -6.15 -4.42
N THR A 423 5.12 -5.87 -3.22
CA THR A 423 4.14 -4.77 -3.05
C THR A 423 4.76 -3.42 -3.39
N TRP A 424 6.02 -3.20 -2.99
CA TRP A 424 6.73 -1.97 -3.30
C TRP A 424 7.05 -1.87 -4.80
N LEU A 425 7.55 -2.93 -5.44
CA LEU A 425 7.77 -2.95 -6.89
C LEU A 425 6.46 -2.73 -7.66
N PHE A 426 5.35 -3.25 -7.17
CA PHE A 426 4.04 -3.07 -7.80
C PHE A 426 3.63 -1.59 -7.84
N SER A 427 4.13 -0.76 -6.93
CA SER A 427 3.89 0.68 -6.95
C SER A 427 4.63 1.44 -8.05
N LEU A 428 5.58 0.80 -8.74
CA LEU A 428 6.35 1.39 -9.83
C LEU A 428 5.70 1.19 -11.21
N MET A 429 4.52 0.58 -11.26
CA MET A 429 3.86 0.27 -12.52
C MET A 429 3.13 1.51 -13.06
N ASP A 430 3.09 1.65 -14.39
CA ASP A 430 2.36 2.74 -15.06
C ASP A 430 0.84 2.51 -15.00
N VAL A 431 0.44 1.24 -14.98
CA VAL A 431 -0.96 0.78 -14.93
C VAL A 431 -1.10 -0.36 -13.92
N HIS A 432 -2.20 -0.40 -13.18
CA HIS A 432 -2.49 -1.45 -12.20
C HIS A 432 -3.80 -2.17 -12.50
N VAL A 433 -3.75 -3.44 -12.84
CA VAL A 433 -4.91 -4.35 -12.89
C VAL A 433 -4.93 -5.16 -11.61
N ILE A 434 -5.91 -4.92 -10.72
CA ILE A 434 -5.91 -5.47 -9.36
C ILE A 434 -7.20 -6.23 -9.06
N SER A 435 -7.11 -7.25 -8.20
CA SER A 435 -8.29 -7.87 -7.60
C SER A 435 -8.97 -6.89 -6.63
N GLN A 436 -10.28 -6.65 -6.84
CA GLN A 436 -11.04 -5.61 -6.15
C GLN A 436 -10.93 -5.68 -4.63
N LEU A 437 -10.92 -6.87 -4.02
CA LEU A 437 -10.89 -7.04 -2.55
C LEU A 437 -9.47 -7.26 -1.99
N SER A 438 -8.42 -7.14 -2.81
CA SER A 438 -7.05 -7.39 -2.37
C SER A 438 -6.39 -6.14 -1.81
N GLY A 439 -6.01 -6.19 -0.53
CA GLY A 439 -5.13 -5.17 0.06
C GLY A 439 -3.79 -5.04 -0.66
N PHE A 440 -3.24 -6.14 -1.20
CA PHE A 440 -1.95 -6.12 -1.91
C PHE A 440 -1.99 -5.26 -3.17
N GLY A 441 -3.01 -5.43 -4.00
CA GLY A 441 -3.17 -4.64 -5.22
C GLY A 441 -3.47 -3.18 -4.90
N ARG A 442 -4.36 -2.94 -3.94
CA ARG A 442 -4.73 -1.58 -3.53
C ARG A 442 -3.56 -0.81 -2.93
N VAL A 443 -2.77 -1.41 -2.04
CA VAL A 443 -1.62 -0.74 -1.41
C VAL A 443 -0.61 -0.31 -2.46
N GLY A 444 -0.15 -1.23 -3.31
CA GLY A 444 0.83 -0.89 -4.34
C GLY A 444 0.30 0.17 -5.32
N ALA A 445 -0.97 0.07 -5.75
CA ALA A 445 -1.57 1.07 -6.63
C ALA A 445 -1.75 2.45 -5.95
N MET A 446 -2.15 2.49 -4.68
CA MET A 446 -2.28 3.76 -3.93
C MET A 446 -0.92 4.41 -3.63
N MET A 447 0.15 3.61 -3.49
CA MET A 447 1.52 4.12 -3.34
C MET A 447 2.01 4.83 -4.60
N ALA A 448 1.60 4.36 -5.79
CA ALA A 448 2.00 4.95 -7.06
C ALA A 448 1.49 6.38 -7.27
N GLY A 449 0.44 6.80 -6.55
CA GLY A 449 -0.17 8.12 -6.71
C GLY A 449 -0.87 8.34 -8.06
N GLY A 450 -0.90 7.36 -8.98
CA GLY A 450 -1.56 7.43 -10.28
C GLY A 450 -2.96 6.84 -10.30
N TRP A 451 -3.97 7.56 -9.81
CA TRP A 451 -5.34 7.00 -9.65
C TRP A 451 -6.10 6.82 -10.97
N GLY A 452 -5.60 7.40 -12.06
CA GLY A 452 -6.20 7.33 -13.40
C GLY A 452 -5.94 6.03 -14.16
N HIS A 453 -5.05 5.17 -13.66
CA HIS A 453 -4.59 3.96 -14.36
C HIS A 453 -4.81 2.68 -13.55
N ILE A 454 -5.85 2.66 -12.72
CA ILE A 454 -6.19 1.52 -11.86
C ILE A 454 -7.44 0.83 -12.40
N ILE A 455 -7.29 -0.43 -12.81
CA ILE A 455 -8.34 -1.33 -13.25
C ILE A 455 -8.65 -2.32 -12.11
N GLN A 456 -9.88 -2.32 -11.60
CA GLN A 456 -10.29 -3.26 -10.54
C GLN A 456 -11.20 -4.36 -11.09
N LEU A 457 -10.78 -5.61 -10.93
CA LEU A 457 -11.56 -6.78 -11.33
C LEU A 457 -12.30 -7.39 -10.12
N PRO A 458 -13.62 -7.64 -10.22
CA PRO A 458 -14.42 -8.15 -9.12
C PRO A 458 -13.89 -9.46 -8.52
N ALA A 459 -14.05 -9.61 -7.20
CA ALA A 459 -13.80 -10.90 -6.56
C ALA A 459 -14.83 -11.92 -7.04
N GLY A 460 -14.39 -13.14 -7.36
CA GLY A 460 -15.28 -14.23 -7.75
C GLY A 460 -15.43 -14.46 -9.25
N MET A 461 -14.79 -13.67 -10.11
CA MET A 461 -14.76 -13.92 -11.58
C MET A 461 -13.90 -15.13 -11.99
N TRP A 462 -13.66 -16.09 -11.09
CA TRP A 462 -12.83 -17.28 -11.32
C TRP A 462 -13.54 -18.36 -12.14
N SER A 463 -14.74 -18.08 -12.63
CA SER A 463 -15.63 -19.06 -13.24
C SER A 463 -16.51 -18.35 -14.27
N LEU A 464 -16.17 -18.54 -15.54
CA LEU A 464 -17.11 -18.36 -16.63
C LEU A 464 -17.97 -19.63 -16.81
N ALA A 465 -18.03 -20.57 -15.86
CA ALA A 465 -18.80 -21.81 -16.03
C ALA A 465 -20.30 -21.57 -16.31
N GLY A 466 -20.84 -20.38 -15.98
CA GLY A 466 -22.18 -19.93 -16.39
C GLY A 466 -22.23 -19.00 -17.61
N TYR A 467 -21.10 -18.50 -18.09
CA TYR A 467 -20.95 -17.62 -19.26
C TYR A 467 -20.46 -18.37 -20.52
N GLU A 468 -19.80 -19.51 -20.34
CA GLU A 468 -19.26 -20.38 -21.40
C GLU A 468 -20.37 -20.97 -22.29
N ALA A 469 -21.60 -21.12 -21.80
CA ALA A 469 -22.72 -21.62 -22.60
C ALA A 469 -23.10 -20.72 -23.80
N ASN A 470 -22.66 -19.46 -23.82
CA ASN A 470 -22.91 -18.52 -24.93
C ASN A 470 -21.64 -17.95 -25.57
N LEU A 471 -20.45 -18.38 -25.13
CA LEU A 471 -19.19 -18.08 -25.80
C LEU A 471 -18.99 -19.13 -26.89
N THR A 472 -19.72 -18.99 -28.00
CA THR A 472 -19.42 -19.73 -29.22
C THR A 472 -18.08 -19.21 -29.75
N TYR A 473 -16.99 -19.85 -29.34
CA TYR A 473 -15.76 -19.79 -30.11
C TYR A 473 -16.14 -20.27 -31.51
N LEU A 474 -15.87 -19.46 -32.53
CA LEU A 474 -16.21 -19.78 -33.91
C LEU A 474 -15.55 -21.12 -34.25
N ALA A 475 -16.36 -22.17 -34.19
CA ALA A 475 -16.04 -23.45 -34.75
C ALA A 475 -15.62 -23.20 -36.20
N ARG A 476 -14.51 -23.83 -36.60
CA ARG A 476 -14.17 -23.99 -38.01
C ARG A 476 -15.45 -24.39 -38.75
N PRO A 477 -15.86 -23.67 -39.81
CA PRO A 477 -17.02 -24.06 -40.59
C PRO A 477 -16.72 -25.43 -41.21
N GLY A 478 -17.32 -26.49 -40.66
CA GLY A 478 -17.18 -27.86 -41.17
C GLY A 478 -17.32 -29.02 -40.16
N GLY A 479 -17.35 -28.77 -38.85
CA GLY A 479 -17.49 -29.83 -37.85
C GLY A 479 -18.93 -30.09 -37.43
N SER A 480 -19.67 -30.93 -38.16
CA SER A 480 -21.00 -31.39 -37.74
C SER A 480 -20.87 -32.44 -36.63
N GLY A 481 -21.27 -32.11 -35.39
CA GLY A 481 -21.62 -33.14 -34.41
C GLY A 481 -21.43 -32.73 -32.95
N ALA A 482 -22.55 -32.39 -32.29
CA ALA A 482 -23.03 -32.80 -30.96
C ALA A 482 -22.07 -33.13 -29.78
N ALA A 483 -20.78 -32.78 -29.83
CA ALA A 483 -19.79 -32.94 -28.76
C ALA A 483 -19.42 -31.60 -28.09
N GLU A 484 -20.35 -30.65 -28.09
CA GLU A 484 -20.08 -29.22 -27.86
C GLU A 484 -20.29 -28.76 -26.40
N ALA A 485 -20.42 -29.69 -25.45
CA ALA A 485 -20.48 -29.40 -24.02
C ALA A 485 -19.12 -29.56 -23.30
N ASP A 486 -18.10 -30.13 -23.95
CA ASP A 486 -16.73 -30.27 -23.41
C ASP A 486 -15.79 -29.11 -23.79
N ASN A 487 -16.30 -28.02 -24.36
CA ASN A 487 -15.48 -26.91 -24.88
C ASN A 487 -14.97 -25.91 -23.83
N ALA A 488 -15.23 -26.10 -22.54
CA ALA A 488 -14.43 -25.42 -21.49
C ALA A 488 -12.93 -25.81 -21.59
N THR A 489 -12.63 -26.93 -22.24
CA THR A 489 -11.27 -27.41 -22.54
C THR A 489 -10.59 -26.68 -23.72
N GLN A 490 -11.28 -25.76 -24.41
CA GLN A 490 -10.71 -24.93 -25.48
C GLN A 490 -10.07 -23.60 -25.01
N ARG A 491 -9.78 -23.44 -23.71
CA ARG A 491 -8.62 -22.61 -23.30
C ARG A 491 -7.32 -23.38 -23.56
N ALA A 492 -7.22 -24.00 -24.73
CA ALA A 492 -6.17 -24.93 -25.06
C ALA A 492 -4.87 -24.14 -25.15
N MET A 493 -3.98 -24.39 -24.21
CA MET A 493 -2.57 -24.08 -24.36
C MET A 493 -2.08 -24.94 -25.51
N MET A 494 -1.65 -24.31 -26.60
CA MET A 494 -1.20 -24.99 -27.80
C MET A 494 0.22 -24.56 -28.13
N ASP A 495 0.86 -25.23 -29.08
CA ASP A 495 2.10 -24.69 -29.62
C ASP A 495 1.81 -23.37 -30.38
N ALA A 496 2.70 -22.40 -30.29
CA ALA A 496 2.56 -21.10 -30.94
C ALA A 496 2.24 -21.22 -32.44
N GLY A 497 2.79 -22.23 -33.12
CA GLY A 497 2.52 -22.49 -34.54
C GLY A 497 1.08 -22.90 -34.86
N GLN A 498 0.27 -23.20 -33.85
CA GLN A 498 -1.13 -23.59 -33.98
C GLN A 498 -2.11 -22.46 -33.63
N CYS A 499 -1.62 -21.31 -33.14
CA CYS A 499 -2.44 -20.16 -32.81
C CYS A 499 -2.39 -19.10 -33.94
N ASN A 500 -3.53 -18.52 -34.29
CA ASN A 500 -3.56 -17.33 -35.16
C ASN A 500 -2.97 -16.09 -34.47
N SER A 501 -3.09 -16.02 -33.15
CA SER A 501 -2.58 -14.91 -32.32
C SER A 501 -1.93 -15.47 -31.05
N PRO A 502 -0.71 -16.05 -31.12
CA PRO A 502 -0.04 -16.59 -29.96
C PRO A 502 0.51 -15.49 -29.05
N SER A 503 0.55 -15.74 -27.75
CA SER A 503 1.22 -14.88 -26.76
C SER A 503 2.74 -14.84 -26.88
N GLN A 504 3.35 -15.80 -27.58
CA GLN A 504 4.79 -15.82 -27.87
C GLN A 504 5.07 -16.48 -29.22
N ALA A 505 6.22 -16.15 -29.82
CA ALA A 505 6.53 -16.54 -31.20
C ALA A 505 6.80 -18.04 -31.41
N ALA A 506 7.16 -18.78 -30.36
CA ALA A 506 7.51 -20.20 -30.44
C ALA A 506 7.23 -20.92 -29.11
N GLY A 507 7.01 -22.24 -29.17
CA GLY A 507 6.77 -23.09 -28.00
C GLY A 507 5.34 -22.96 -27.45
N PRO A 508 5.07 -23.43 -26.21
CA PRO A 508 3.72 -23.42 -25.64
C PRO A 508 3.19 -22.01 -25.49
N ALA A 509 2.16 -21.63 -26.23
CA ALA A 509 1.58 -20.30 -26.19
C ALA A 509 0.12 -20.32 -25.71
N PHE A 510 -0.30 -19.19 -25.18
CA PHE A 510 -1.70 -18.89 -24.98
C PHE A 510 -2.24 -18.27 -26.28
N CYS A 511 -3.26 -18.87 -26.88
CA CYS A 511 -3.91 -18.30 -28.06
C CYS A 511 -4.90 -17.23 -27.63
N TRP A 512 -4.67 -15.98 -28.04
CA TRP A 512 -5.63 -14.92 -27.80
C TRP A 512 -6.85 -15.09 -28.72
N PRO A 513 -8.07 -14.82 -28.23
CA PRO A 513 -9.22 -14.73 -29.12
C PRO A 513 -8.96 -13.65 -30.17
N GLU A 514 -9.32 -13.93 -31.42
CA GLU A 514 -9.20 -12.94 -32.50
C GLU A 514 -9.97 -11.68 -32.11
N GLU A 515 -9.30 -10.53 -32.15
CA GLU A 515 -10.01 -9.26 -32.03
C GLU A 515 -10.88 -9.12 -33.27
N PRO A 516 -12.20 -8.88 -33.12
CA PRO A 516 -13.08 -8.77 -34.27
C PRO A 516 -12.55 -7.66 -35.20
N PRO A 517 -12.40 -7.92 -36.51
CA PRO A 517 -11.84 -6.95 -37.43
C PRO A 517 -12.72 -5.70 -37.51
N GLY A 518 -12.09 -4.53 -37.42
CA GLY A 518 -12.74 -3.21 -37.54
C GLY A 518 -12.49 -2.31 -36.33
N PRO A 519 -12.76 -0.99 -36.46
CA PRO A 519 -12.86 -0.13 -35.29
C PRO A 519 -13.91 -0.72 -34.34
N PRO A 520 -13.75 -0.58 -33.01
CA PRO A 520 -14.78 -0.98 -32.07
C PRO A 520 -16.13 -0.44 -32.57
N PRO A 521 -17.17 -1.28 -32.74
CA PRO A 521 -18.44 -0.80 -33.26
C PRO A 521 -18.89 0.41 -32.44
N ALA A 522 -19.40 1.45 -33.12
CA ALA A 522 -20.03 2.57 -32.44
C ALA A 522 -21.02 2.01 -31.42
N MET A 523 -21.08 2.62 -30.23
CA MET A 523 -21.88 2.14 -29.10
C MET A 523 -23.37 2.01 -29.46
N ASP A 524 -23.77 0.93 -30.12
CA ASP A 524 -25.15 0.48 -30.19
C ASP A 524 -25.36 -0.58 -29.10
N GLY A 525 -26.47 -0.45 -28.37
CA GLY A 525 -26.71 -1.15 -27.12
C GLY A 525 -27.02 -2.64 -27.25
N SER A 526 -26.63 -3.32 -28.33
CA SER A 526 -27.21 -4.62 -28.70
C SER A 526 -26.26 -5.83 -28.73
N SER A 527 -24.93 -5.66 -28.65
CA SER A 527 -23.95 -6.78 -28.70
C SER A 527 -23.46 -7.22 -27.30
N PRO A 528 -23.95 -8.31 -26.67
CA PRO A 528 -23.81 -8.55 -25.23
C PRO A 528 -22.39 -8.90 -24.73
N MET A 529 -21.51 -9.37 -25.62
CA MET A 529 -20.26 -10.05 -25.25
C MET A 529 -19.03 -9.14 -25.38
N SER A 530 -18.95 -8.37 -26.48
CA SER A 530 -17.97 -7.29 -26.60
C SER A 530 -18.30 -6.14 -25.63
N LEU A 531 -19.60 -5.87 -25.38
CA LEU A 531 -20.04 -4.92 -24.36
C LEU A 531 -19.65 -5.32 -22.94
N LYS A 532 -19.54 -6.61 -22.59
CA LYS A 532 -19.27 -7.04 -21.20
C LYS A 532 -17.79 -7.14 -20.86
N MET A 533 -16.95 -7.71 -21.71
CA MET A 533 -15.49 -7.75 -21.46
C MET A 533 -14.84 -6.39 -21.74
N ARG A 534 -15.28 -5.65 -22.78
CA ARG A 534 -14.96 -4.22 -22.86
C ARG A 534 -15.57 -3.49 -21.67
N HIS A 535 -16.84 -3.68 -21.25
CA HIS A 535 -17.34 -3.07 -19.99
C HIS A 535 -16.47 -3.40 -18.79
N LEU A 536 -15.88 -4.58 -18.67
CA LEU A 536 -15.17 -4.96 -17.44
C LEU A 536 -13.82 -4.25 -17.35
N CYS A 537 -13.09 -4.10 -18.47
CA CYS A 537 -11.89 -3.27 -18.51
C CYS A 537 -12.19 -1.76 -18.77
N SER A 538 -13.35 -1.39 -19.33
CA SER A 538 -13.77 -0.02 -19.70
C SER A 538 -14.71 0.66 -18.71
N LYS A 539 -15.46 -0.10 -17.89
CA LYS A 539 -16.08 0.33 -16.62
C LYS A 539 -15.23 -0.06 -15.42
N ALA A 540 -13.98 -0.46 -15.65
CA ALA A 540 -12.98 -0.44 -14.61
C ALA A 540 -13.04 0.94 -13.99
N THR A 541 -13.68 1.02 -12.83
CA THR A 541 -14.17 2.28 -12.29
C THR A 541 -12.88 3.03 -11.95
N PRO A 542 -12.52 4.14 -12.63
CA PRO A 542 -11.43 4.97 -12.14
C PRO A 542 -11.74 5.19 -10.67
N MET A 543 -10.78 5.04 -9.77
CA MET A 543 -11.12 5.02 -8.35
C MET A 543 -11.84 6.32 -7.91
N GLN A 544 -11.72 7.40 -8.71
CA GLN A 544 -12.53 8.62 -8.66
C GLN A 544 -14.06 8.42 -8.81
N GLU A 545 -14.55 7.42 -9.53
CA GLU A 545 -15.98 7.12 -9.67
C GLU A 545 -16.51 6.26 -8.50
N VAL A 546 -15.68 5.41 -7.88
CA VAL A 546 -16.01 4.78 -6.58
C VAL A 546 -16.13 5.85 -5.48
N VAL A 547 -15.38 6.95 -5.60
CA VAL A 547 -15.48 8.12 -4.73
C VAL A 547 -16.83 8.84 -4.87
N MET A 548 -17.46 8.82 -6.05
CA MET A 548 -18.74 9.49 -6.31
C MET A 548 -19.97 8.59 -6.06
N ALA A 549 -19.88 7.28 -6.34
CA ALA A 549 -21.01 6.36 -6.20
C ALA A 549 -21.43 6.10 -4.73
N HIS A 550 -20.56 6.37 -3.76
CA HIS A 550 -20.88 6.29 -2.32
C HIS A 550 -21.19 7.63 -1.65
N THR A 551 -21.04 8.77 -2.35
CA THR A 551 -21.66 10.03 -1.92
C THR A 551 -23.06 10.07 -2.49
N GLY A 552 -23.99 9.36 -1.84
CA GLY A 552 -25.41 9.39 -2.17
C GLY A 552 -26.02 10.78 -1.95
N ALA A 553 -25.71 11.73 -2.82
CA ALA A 553 -26.52 12.91 -3.02
C ALA A 553 -27.75 12.47 -3.84
N ARG A 554 -28.80 12.06 -3.13
CA ARG A 554 -30.16 12.11 -3.67
C ARG A 554 -30.41 13.56 -4.10
N ARG A 555 -30.22 13.85 -5.40
CA ARG A 555 -30.96 14.95 -6.03
C ARG A 555 -32.43 14.53 -6.03
N ARG A 556 -33.18 15.00 -5.05
CA ARG A 556 -34.64 15.14 -5.21
C ARG A 556 -34.85 16.41 -6.02
N GLY A 557 -35.53 16.27 -7.15
CA GLY A 557 -36.33 17.33 -7.73
C GLY A 557 -37.57 17.59 -6.88
#